data_AF-A0AAD4XH93-F1
#
_entry.id   AF-A0AAD4XH93-F1
#
_cell.length_a   1.000
_cell.length_b   1.000
_cell.length_c   1.000
_cell.angle_alpha   90.00
_cell.angle_beta   90.00
_cell.angle_gamma   90.00
#
_symmetry.space_group_name_H-M   'P 1'
#
loop_
_entity.id
_entity.type
_entity.pdbx_description
1 polymer ?
#
loop_
_entity_poly.entity_id
_entity_poly.type
_entity_poly.pdbx_seq_one_letter_code
_entity_poly.pdbx_strand_id
1 'polypeptide(L)'
;MAKLLSILVVNAVFLLLCIVLVSASTEQNSDVVVAAISPSLVQVASPQDTNICGPNDVYNSEIWGPTQDCNICTFYCAGVCSGMGSKQVKKACTPRRQSWDHQLVVFCQCCCAKPPSPPPPPPSPPPPTPSGGECQDGDTESETTLITSNCADCTNWCKEECADLGASVVNDKCAIGESKFVRRCKCCCRASSCPTIGCPADVTWTIPGVSPCKYKLLSSLSSLPSSEVSM
;
A
#
# COMPACT_ATOMS: atom_id res chain seq x y z
N MET A 1 -42.27 50.85 -6.89
CA MET A 1 -41.09 51.24 -6.09
C MET A 1 -41.23 50.94 -4.59
N ALA A 2 -42.37 51.22 -3.93
CA ALA A 2 -42.56 50.96 -2.49
C ALA A 2 -42.36 49.49 -2.04
N LYS A 3 -42.75 48.50 -2.87
CA LYS A 3 -42.56 47.07 -2.55
C LYS A 3 -41.09 46.63 -2.56
N LEU A 4 -40.26 47.21 -3.43
CA LEU A 4 -38.82 46.91 -3.49
C LEU A 4 -38.08 47.49 -2.29
N LEU A 5 -38.46 48.70 -1.85
CA LEU A 5 -37.92 49.33 -0.64
C LEU A 5 -38.25 48.50 0.61
N SER A 6 -39.46 47.96 0.71
CA SER A 6 -39.86 47.11 1.84
C SER A 6 -39.03 45.82 1.94
N ILE A 7 -38.80 45.14 0.81
CA ILE A 7 -38.00 43.89 0.78
C ILE A 7 -36.53 44.16 1.14
N LEU A 8 -35.96 45.27 0.65
CA LEU A 8 -34.59 45.66 0.99
C LEU A 8 -34.42 45.96 2.49
N VAL A 9 -35.39 46.63 3.10
CA VAL A 9 -35.36 46.93 4.54
C VAL A 9 -35.47 45.65 5.37
N VAL A 10 -36.37 44.72 5.02
CA VAL A 10 -36.54 43.46 5.75
C VAL A 10 -35.27 42.60 5.67
N ASN A 11 -34.65 42.49 4.48
CA ASN A 11 -33.42 41.71 4.31
C ASN A 11 -32.24 42.34 5.06
N ALA A 12 -32.12 43.67 5.07
CA ALA A 12 -31.05 44.36 5.80
C ALA A 12 -31.19 44.17 7.33
N VAL A 13 -32.42 44.24 7.85
CA VAL A 13 -32.69 43.99 9.28
C VAL A 13 -32.37 42.54 9.66
N PHE A 14 -32.74 41.58 8.82
CA PHE A 14 -32.42 40.16 9.06
C PHE A 14 -30.91 39.89 9.07
N LEU A 15 -30.16 40.49 8.14
CA LEU A 15 -28.70 40.38 8.07
C LEU A 15 -28.02 40.97 9.32
N LEU A 16 -28.48 42.14 9.78
CA LEU A 16 -27.97 42.74 11.01
C LEU A 16 -28.26 41.86 12.24
N LEU A 17 -29.45 41.25 12.31
CA LEU A 17 -29.80 40.34 13.39
C LEU A 17 -28.88 39.10 13.42
N CYS A 18 -28.58 38.52 12.25
CA CYS A 18 -27.66 37.40 12.13
C CYS A 18 -26.23 37.75 12.57
N ILE A 19 -25.73 38.95 12.22
CA ILE A 19 -24.40 39.40 12.63
C ILE A 19 -24.33 39.57 14.16
N VAL A 20 -25.37 40.13 14.79
CA VAL A 20 -25.44 40.28 16.25
C VAL A 20 -25.47 38.91 16.95
N LEU A 21 -26.25 37.95 16.43
CA LEU A 21 -26.32 36.59 16.99
C LEU A 21 -24.97 35.85 16.91
N VAL A 22 -24.23 36.00 15.82
CA VAL A 22 -22.89 35.39 15.67
C VAL A 22 -21.88 36.06 16.61
N SER A 23 -21.93 37.38 16.76
CA SER A 23 -21.02 38.14 17.63
C SER A 23 -21.21 37.83 19.11
N ALA A 24 -22.45 37.57 19.55
CA ALA A 24 -22.73 37.19 20.94
C ALA A 24 -22.24 35.78 21.31
N SER A 25 -21.91 34.94 20.32
CA SER A 25 -21.46 33.56 20.55
C SER A 25 -19.95 33.43 20.72
N THR A 26 -19.17 34.51 20.57
CA THR A 26 -17.70 34.46 20.59
C THR A 26 -17.04 34.90 21.91
N GLU A 27 -17.81 35.21 22.95
CA GLU A 27 -17.27 35.82 24.20
C GLU A 27 -17.13 34.89 25.42
N GLN A 28 -16.90 33.57 25.24
CA GLN A 28 -16.58 32.67 26.36
C GLN A 28 -15.35 31.77 26.13
N ASN A 29 -14.29 32.26 25.50
CA ASN A 29 -13.05 31.47 25.44
C ASN A 29 -11.75 32.30 25.46
N SER A 30 -11.63 33.20 26.43
CA SER A 30 -10.39 33.97 26.63
C SER A 30 -10.10 34.18 28.12
N ASP A 31 -9.80 33.10 28.85
CA ASP A 31 -8.93 33.18 30.03
C ASP A 31 -8.30 31.82 30.34
N VAL A 32 -7.42 31.35 29.45
CA VAL A 32 -6.40 30.35 29.79
C VAL A 32 -5.08 31.09 29.81
N VAL A 33 -4.73 31.58 30.99
CA VAL A 33 -3.38 32.01 31.34
C VAL A 33 -2.42 30.87 31.01
N VAL A 34 -1.63 31.07 29.95
CA VAL A 34 -0.50 30.21 29.57
C VAL A 34 0.60 30.39 30.62
N ALA A 35 0.44 29.73 31.76
CA ALA A 35 1.58 29.40 32.61
C ALA A 35 2.26 28.18 31.98
N ALA A 36 3.47 28.40 31.45
CA ALA A 36 4.36 27.37 30.97
C ALA A 36 4.81 26.48 32.13
N ILE A 37 3.93 25.59 32.58
CA ILE A 37 4.25 24.47 33.46
C ILE A 37 3.98 23.25 32.61
N SER A 38 5.05 22.57 32.21
CA SER A 38 5.01 21.32 31.48
C SER A 38 3.98 20.39 32.14
N PRO A 39 2.85 20.05 31.50
CA PRO A 39 1.98 19.05 32.05
C PRO A 39 2.72 17.74 31.85
N SER A 40 3.42 17.28 32.89
CA SER A 40 3.55 15.85 33.10
C SER A 40 2.15 15.30 32.95
N LEU A 41 1.97 14.54 31.87
CA LEU A 41 0.76 13.84 31.50
C LEU A 41 0.38 12.96 32.69
N VAL A 42 -0.35 13.52 33.64
CA VAL A 42 -1.16 12.74 34.56
C VAL A 42 -2.23 12.17 33.65
N GLN A 43 -1.92 11.03 33.05
CA GLN A 43 -2.92 10.06 32.64
C GLN A 43 -3.76 9.82 33.88
N VAL A 44 -4.81 10.62 34.05
CA VAL A 44 -5.98 10.18 34.77
C VAL A 44 -6.39 8.95 34.00
N ALA A 45 -5.98 7.79 34.49
CA ALA A 45 -6.37 6.52 33.95
C ALA A 45 -7.89 6.59 33.85
N SER A 46 -8.41 6.72 32.61
CA SER A 46 -9.82 6.48 32.36
C SER A 46 -10.12 5.16 33.07
N PRO A 47 -11.17 5.08 33.91
CA PRO A 47 -11.54 3.86 34.61
C PRO A 47 -11.41 2.74 33.59
N GLN A 48 -10.41 1.86 33.81
CA GLN A 48 -9.97 0.96 32.77
C GLN A 48 -11.21 0.22 32.33
N ASP A 49 -11.64 0.44 31.08
CA ASP A 49 -12.79 -0.20 30.50
C ASP A 49 -12.44 -1.68 30.39
N THR A 50 -12.63 -2.39 31.50
CA THR A 50 -12.26 -3.79 31.65
C THR A 50 -13.09 -4.54 30.65
N ASN A 51 -12.41 -5.12 29.66
CA ASN A 51 -13.03 -5.92 28.62
C ASN A 51 -13.98 -6.93 29.27
N ILE A 52 -15.28 -6.76 29.03
CA ILE A 52 -16.34 -7.60 29.60
C ILE A 52 -16.46 -8.97 28.91
N CYS A 53 -15.71 -9.20 27.83
CA CYS A 53 -15.82 -10.34 26.93
C CYS A 53 -14.95 -11.53 27.35
N GLY A 54 -15.32 -12.72 26.89
CA GLY A 54 -14.50 -13.91 27.07
C GLY A 54 -13.24 -13.90 26.18
N PRO A 55 -12.28 -14.81 26.42
CA PRO A 55 -11.00 -14.86 25.71
C PRO A 55 -11.12 -15.15 24.19
N ASN A 56 -12.28 -15.64 23.75
CA ASN A 56 -12.56 -15.98 22.36
C ASN A 56 -13.62 -15.09 21.71
N ASP A 57 -14.04 -14.04 22.40
CA ASP A 57 -15.06 -13.12 21.90
C ASP A 57 -14.38 -11.89 21.29
N VAL A 58 -15.04 -11.28 20.31
CA VAL A 58 -14.64 -10.01 19.71
C VAL A 58 -15.28 -8.88 20.50
N TYR A 59 -14.46 -8.02 21.10
CA TYR A 59 -14.91 -6.84 21.84
C TYR A 59 -15.09 -5.65 20.88
N ASN A 60 -16.23 -4.97 20.99
CA ASN A 60 -16.47 -3.69 20.33
C ASN A 60 -17.15 -2.70 21.28
N SER A 61 -16.91 -1.40 21.14
CA SER A 61 -17.50 -0.40 22.05
C SER A 61 -17.72 0.95 21.40
N GLU A 62 -18.77 1.65 21.81
CA GLU A 62 -19.13 2.97 21.28
C GLU A 62 -19.89 3.82 22.29
N ILE A 63 -19.70 5.13 22.20
CA ILE A 63 -20.33 6.12 23.07
C ILE A 63 -21.46 6.81 22.29
N TRP A 64 -22.66 6.81 22.85
CA TRP A 64 -23.86 7.43 22.28
C TRP A 64 -24.37 8.55 23.17
N GLY A 65 -24.77 9.67 22.58
CA GLY A 65 -25.27 10.81 23.36
C GLY A 65 -25.86 11.93 22.50
N PRO A 66 -26.59 12.88 23.12
CA PRO A 66 -26.96 12.93 24.54
C PRO A 66 -28.15 12.00 24.87
N THR A 67 -27.92 10.94 25.65
CA THR A 67 -28.96 9.99 26.06
C THR A 67 -28.52 9.20 27.30
N GLN A 68 -29.50 8.70 28.06
CA GLN A 68 -29.31 7.68 29.10
C GLN A 68 -29.92 6.33 28.69
N ASP A 69 -30.57 6.26 27.52
CA ASP A 69 -31.29 5.06 27.10
C ASP A 69 -30.34 3.97 26.63
N CYS A 70 -30.24 2.90 27.41
CA CYS A 70 -29.45 1.71 27.09
C CYS A 70 -30.05 0.87 25.96
N ASN A 71 -31.28 1.11 25.52
CA ASN A 71 -31.87 0.39 24.39
C ASN A 71 -31.06 0.58 23.11
N ILE A 72 -30.38 1.72 22.94
CA ILE A 72 -29.51 1.97 21.80
C ILE A 72 -28.37 0.94 21.69
N CYS A 73 -27.80 0.51 22.82
CA CYS A 73 -26.77 -0.53 22.85
C CYS A 73 -27.29 -1.88 22.36
N THR A 74 -28.59 -2.16 22.49
CA THR A 74 -29.18 -3.40 22.01
C THR A 74 -29.14 -3.49 20.50
N PHE A 75 -29.61 -2.45 19.82
CA PHE A 75 -29.60 -2.39 18.36
C PHE A 75 -28.18 -2.30 17.82
N TYR A 76 -27.34 -1.50 18.47
CA TYR A 76 -25.94 -1.37 18.11
C TYR A 76 -25.18 -2.70 18.20
N CYS A 77 -25.21 -3.38 19.35
CA CYS A 77 -24.50 -4.64 19.51
C CYS A 77 -25.04 -5.73 18.58
N ALA A 78 -26.37 -5.79 18.38
CA ALA A 78 -26.97 -6.73 17.44
C ALA A 78 -26.50 -6.47 16.00
N GLY A 79 -26.48 -5.21 15.57
CA GLY A 79 -26.03 -4.81 14.23
C GLY A 79 -24.55 -5.10 13.99
N VAL A 80 -23.68 -4.72 14.93
CA VAL A 80 -22.24 -4.98 14.89
C VAL A 80 -21.96 -6.47 14.79
N CYS A 81 -22.53 -7.29 15.67
CA CYS A 81 -22.28 -8.73 15.64
C CYS A 81 -22.82 -9.36 14.35
N SER A 82 -24.01 -8.94 13.89
CA SER A 82 -24.60 -9.45 12.64
C SER A 82 -23.76 -9.07 11.41
N GLY A 83 -23.21 -7.84 11.37
CA GLY A 83 -22.31 -7.40 10.31
C GLY A 83 -21.02 -8.21 10.22
N MET A 84 -20.59 -8.81 11.32
CA MET A 84 -19.46 -9.75 11.37
C MET A 84 -19.87 -11.22 11.15
N GLY A 85 -21.11 -11.51 10.77
CA GLY A 85 -21.62 -12.88 10.66
C GLY A 85 -21.59 -13.64 12.00
N SER A 86 -21.65 -12.90 13.11
CA SER A 86 -21.42 -13.38 14.47
C SER A 86 -22.65 -13.20 15.34
N LYS A 87 -22.75 -13.96 16.43
CA LYS A 87 -23.85 -13.82 17.40
C LYS A 87 -23.41 -12.94 18.57
N GLN A 88 -24.30 -12.09 19.06
CA GLN A 88 -24.04 -11.33 20.28
C GLN A 88 -24.01 -12.29 21.49
N VAL A 89 -22.90 -12.27 22.22
CA VAL A 89 -22.67 -13.10 23.42
C VAL A 89 -23.04 -12.33 24.67
N LYS A 90 -22.56 -11.08 24.78
CA LYS A 90 -22.74 -10.24 25.97
C LYS A 90 -22.78 -8.78 25.58
N LYS A 91 -23.50 -7.97 26.36
CA LYS A 91 -23.50 -6.52 26.24
C LYS A 91 -23.45 -5.88 27.62
N ALA A 92 -22.82 -4.72 27.73
CA ALA A 92 -22.94 -3.84 28.87
C ALA A 92 -23.27 -2.42 28.41
N CYS A 93 -24.05 -1.72 29.22
CA CYS A 93 -24.40 -0.32 29.03
C CYS A 93 -24.01 0.43 30.31
N THR A 94 -23.19 1.47 30.17
CA THR A 94 -22.78 2.30 31.30
C THR A 94 -23.11 3.76 31.00
N PRO A 95 -24.12 4.36 31.65
CA PRO A 95 -24.33 5.80 31.59
C PRO A 95 -23.12 6.51 32.20
N ARG A 96 -22.53 7.44 31.46
CA ARG A 96 -21.37 8.23 31.87
C ARG A 96 -21.69 9.71 31.71
N ARG A 97 -21.23 10.52 32.65
CA ARG A 97 -21.20 11.97 32.46
C ARG A 97 -19.91 12.33 31.75
N GLN A 98 -20.00 13.00 30.61
CA GLN A 98 -18.81 13.57 29.99
C GLN A 98 -18.31 14.74 30.83
N SER A 99 -17.01 14.75 31.14
CA SER A 99 -16.39 15.72 32.04
C SER A 99 -16.48 17.15 31.53
N TRP A 100 -16.60 17.35 30.22
CA TRP A 100 -16.50 18.65 29.58
C TRP A 100 -17.83 19.41 29.48
N ASP A 101 -18.96 18.71 29.43
CA ASP A 101 -20.26 19.34 29.13
C ASP A 101 -21.40 18.89 30.06
N HIS A 102 -21.10 18.11 31.10
CA HIS A 102 -22.10 17.50 32.00
C HIS A 102 -23.19 16.69 31.27
N GLN A 103 -23.04 16.46 29.97
CA GLN A 103 -23.96 15.68 29.16
C GLN A 103 -23.90 14.21 29.56
N LEU A 104 -25.08 13.62 29.60
CA LEU A 104 -25.26 12.20 29.85
C LEU A 104 -25.11 11.47 28.52
N VAL A 105 -24.13 10.57 28.51
CA VAL A 105 -23.87 9.69 27.38
C VAL A 105 -23.95 8.25 27.86
N VAL A 106 -24.20 7.35 26.93
CA VAL A 106 -24.22 5.91 27.16
C VAL A 106 -22.99 5.31 26.52
N PHE A 107 -22.19 4.58 27.29
CA PHE A 107 -21.11 3.76 26.77
C PHE A 107 -21.60 2.32 26.59
N CYS A 108 -21.64 1.88 25.33
CA CYS A 108 -22.01 0.52 24.95
C CYS A 108 -20.76 -0.33 24.79
N GLN A 109 -20.76 -1.50 25.41
CA GLN A 109 -19.73 -2.54 25.21
C GLN A 109 -20.41 -3.80 24.71
N CYS A 110 -19.90 -4.38 23.63
CA CYS A 110 -20.46 -5.52 22.92
C CYS A 110 -19.43 -6.64 22.82
N CYS A 111 -19.86 -7.86 23.10
CA CYS A 111 -19.09 -9.08 22.88
C CYS A 111 -19.78 -9.90 21.81
N CYS A 112 -19.10 -10.13 20.70
CA CYS A 112 -19.58 -10.98 19.62
C CYS A 112 -18.81 -12.30 19.64
N ALA A 113 -19.50 -13.42 19.43
CA ALA A 113 -18.84 -14.72 19.27
C ALA A 113 -17.87 -14.63 18.10
N LYS A 114 -16.65 -15.16 18.24
CA LYS A 114 -15.72 -15.20 17.11
C LYS A 114 -16.39 -15.95 15.94
N PRO A 115 -16.44 -15.34 14.74
CA PRO A 115 -17.02 -16.02 13.59
C PRO A 115 -16.20 -17.28 13.29
N PRO A 116 -16.85 -18.36 12.81
CA PRO A 116 -16.12 -19.54 12.38
C PRO A 116 -15.08 -19.12 11.35
N SER A 117 -13.85 -19.60 11.50
CA SER A 117 -12.81 -19.35 10.50
C SER A 117 -13.36 -19.76 9.13
N PRO A 118 -13.18 -18.91 8.10
CA PRO A 118 -13.58 -19.30 6.75
C PRO A 118 -12.89 -20.63 6.41
N PRO A 119 -13.55 -21.52 5.64
CA PRO A 119 -12.91 -22.74 5.19
C PRO A 119 -11.59 -22.37 4.51
N PRO A 120 -10.53 -23.18 4.70
CA PRO A 120 -9.27 -22.93 4.03
C PRO A 120 -9.54 -22.76 2.53
N PRO A 121 -8.93 -21.76 1.87
CA PRO A 121 -9.09 -21.60 0.44
C PRO A 121 -8.72 -22.93 -0.25
N PRO A 122 -9.43 -23.32 -1.31
CA PRO A 122 -9.05 -24.49 -2.09
C PRO A 122 -7.57 -24.34 -2.50
N PRO A 123 -6.79 -25.44 -2.53
CA PRO A 123 -5.42 -25.39 -2.98
C PRO A 123 -5.41 -24.70 -4.34
N SER A 124 -4.65 -23.60 -4.45
CA SER A 124 -4.52 -22.89 -5.71
C SER A 124 -4.10 -23.90 -6.78
N PRO A 125 -4.70 -23.89 -7.97
CA PRO A 125 -4.21 -24.70 -9.07
C PRO A 125 -2.71 -24.43 -9.21
N PRO A 126 -1.88 -25.47 -9.47
CA PRO A 126 -0.47 -25.27 -9.69
C PRO A 126 -0.32 -24.14 -10.71
N PRO A 127 0.58 -23.16 -10.48
CA PRO A 127 0.81 -22.10 -11.44
C PRO A 127 1.04 -22.76 -12.80
N PRO A 128 0.43 -22.24 -13.89
CA PRO A 128 0.71 -22.77 -15.22
C PRO A 128 2.22 -22.84 -15.34
N THR A 129 2.75 -24.05 -15.54
CA THR A 129 4.17 -24.23 -15.85
C THR A 129 4.45 -23.20 -16.93
N PRO A 130 5.32 -22.20 -16.69
CA PRO A 130 5.67 -21.29 -17.75
C PRO A 130 6.19 -22.20 -18.84
N SER A 131 5.51 -22.19 -19.99
CA SER A 131 6.03 -22.74 -21.23
C SER A 131 7.19 -21.82 -21.65
N GLY A 132 8.20 -21.72 -20.78
CA GLY A 132 9.42 -21.00 -20.97
C GLY A 132 10.21 -21.87 -21.91
N GLY A 133 10.04 -21.58 -23.21
CA GLY A 133 10.85 -22.15 -24.27
C GLY A 133 12.29 -22.22 -23.80
N GLU A 134 12.90 -23.38 -23.97
CA GLU A 134 14.34 -23.53 -23.74
C GLU A 134 15.08 -22.42 -24.51
N CYS A 135 16.22 -21.97 -23.98
CA CYS A 135 17.06 -21.04 -24.73
C CYS A 135 17.30 -21.66 -26.12
N GLN A 136 17.12 -20.88 -27.18
CA GLN A 136 17.38 -21.39 -28.52
C GLN A 136 18.89 -21.45 -28.77
N ASP A 137 19.33 -22.29 -29.71
CA ASP A 137 20.73 -22.33 -30.13
C ASP A 137 21.17 -20.92 -30.60
N GLY A 138 22.17 -20.37 -29.93
CA GLY A 138 22.67 -19.01 -30.15
C GLY A 138 22.25 -17.98 -29.09
N ASP A 139 21.32 -18.32 -28.19
CA ASP A 139 21.05 -17.54 -26.99
C ASP A 139 22.14 -17.79 -25.93
N THR A 140 22.50 -16.76 -25.15
CA THR A 140 23.43 -16.87 -24.03
C THR A 140 22.67 -17.16 -22.75
N GLU A 141 22.96 -18.29 -22.08
CA GLU A 141 22.38 -18.63 -20.79
C GLU A 141 23.22 -18.07 -19.64
N SER A 142 22.59 -17.37 -18.71
CA SER A 142 23.18 -16.94 -17.43
C SER A 142 22.37 -17.50 -16.27
N GLU A 143 23.03 -17.98 -15.21
CA GLU A 143 22.38 -18.51 -14.01
C GLU A 143 22.96 -17.89 -12.73
N THR A 144 22.10 -17.51 -11.79
CA THR A 144 22.50 -17.03 -10.47
C THR A 144 21.55 -17.52 -9.38
N THR A 145 21.96 -17.37 -8.13
CA THR A 145 21.13 -17.66 -6.96
C THR A 145 20.98 -16.39 -6.12
N LEU A 146 19.74 -15.94 -5.93
CA LEU A 146 19.41 -14.75 -5.15
C LEU A 146 18.77 -15.14 -3.81
N ILE A 147 19.20 -14.47 -2.73
CA ILE A 147 18.58 -14.59 -1.40
C ILE A 147 17.33 -13.70 -1.36
N THR A 148 16.28 -14.17 -2.02
CA THR A 148 14.98 -13.52 -2.08
C THR A 148 13.87 -14.56 -2.07
N SER A 149 12.67 -14.15 -1.62
CA SER A 149 11.45 -14.94 -1.80
C SER A 149 10.67 -14.54 -3.05
N ASN A 150 11.07 -13.50 -3.78
CA ASN A 150 10.32 -12.95 -4.90
C ASN A 150 11.01 -13.24 -6.26
N CYS A 151 10.26 -13.74 -7.24
CA CYS A 151 10.78 -13.98 -8.58
C CYS A 151 10.95 -12.71 -9.42
N ALA A 152 10.32 -11.60 -9.04
CA ALA A 152 10.50 -10.31 -9.72
C ALA A 152 11.97 -9.84 -9.69
N ASP A 153 12.71 -10.23 -8.66
CA ASP A 153 14.13 -9.92 -8.54
C ASP A 153 14.97 -10.68 -9.59
N CYS A 154 14.58 -11.91 -9.96
CA CYS A 154 15.20 -12.63 -11.07
C CYS A 154 14.97 -11.90 -12.40
N THR A 155 13.77 -11.38 -12.64
CA THR A 155 13.44 -10.64 -13.87
C THR A 155 14.27 -9.36 -13.98
N ASN A 156 14.45 -8.63 -12.88
CA ASN A 156 15.28 -7.43 -12.86
C ASN A 156 16.75 -7.76 -13.07
N TRP A 157 17.26 -8.79 -12.40
CA TRP A 157 18.62 -9.28 -12.61
C TRP A 157 18.85 -9.72 -14.06
N CYS A 158 17.93 -10.48 -14.68
CA CYS A 158 18.05 -10.88 -16.08
C CYS A 158 18.15 -9.68 -17.02
N LYS A 159 17.38 -8.60 -16.76
CA LYS A 159 17.43 -7.40 -17.59
C LYS A 159 18.77 -6.71 -17.50
N GLU A 160 19.34 -6.61 -16.31
CA GLU A 160 20.68 -6.02 -16.10
C GLU A 160 21.75 -6.88 -16.77
N GLU A 161 21.74 -8.19 -16.52
CA GLU A 161 22.70 -9.14 -17.08
C GLU A 161 22.67 -9.16 -18.62
N CYS A 162 21.49 -9.22 -19.22
CA CYS A 162 21.38 -9.17 -20.68
C CYS A 162 21.76 -7.79 -21.23
N ALA A 163 21.44 -6.69 -20.53
CA ALA A 163 21.82 -5.35 -20.96
C ALA A 163 23.34 -5.16 -20.98
N ASP A 164 24.05 -5.70 -20.00
CA ASP A 164 25.52 -5.68 -19.94
C ASP A 164 26.16 -6.46 -21.11
N LEU A 165 25.45 -7.45 -21.64
CA LEU A 165 25.83 -8.21 -22.83
C LEU A 165 25.41 -7.53 -24.16
N GLY A 166 24.71 -6.40 -24.11
CA GLY A 166 24.09 -5.79 -25.31
C GLY A 166 23.00 -6.68 -25.93
N ALA A 167 22.32 -7.44 -25.09
CA ALA A 167 21.30 -8.42 -25.44
C ALA A 167 19.95 -8.05 -24.79
N SER A 168 18.87 -8.67 -25.27
CA SER A 168 17.56 -8.60 -24.64
C SER A 168 17.20 -9.94 -23.98
N VAL A 169 16.45 -9.87 -22.88
CA VAL A 169 15.91 -11.05 -22.21
C VAL A 169 14.87 -11.70 -23.11
N VAL A 170 15.12 -12.94 -23.53
CA VAL A 170 14.16 -13.77 -24.28
C VAL A 170 13.29 -14.57 -23.32
N ASN A 171 13.91 -15.10 -22.27
CA ASN A 171 13.24 -15.92 -21.29
C ASN A 171 13.95 -15.79 -19.93
N ASP A 172 13.18 -15.65 -18.86
CA ASP A 172 13.64 -15.68 -17.48
C ASP A 172 12.90 -16.76 -16.69
N LYS A 173 13.66 -17.70 -16.12
CA LYS A 173 13.14 -18.77 -15.28
C LYS A 173 13.52 -18.50 -13.83
N CYS A 174 12.53 -18.59 -12.95
CA CYS A 174 12.72 -18.52 -11.51
C CYS A 174 12.26 -19.82 -10.85
N ALA A 175 13.16 -20.47 -10.12
CA ALA A 175 12.87 -21.67 -9.35
C ALA A 175 13.15 -21.46 -7.85
N ILE A 176 12.42 -22.16 -6.98
CA ILE A 176 12.75 -22.23 -5.55
C ILE A 176 14.07 -23.01 -5.42
N GLY A 177 15.06 -22.39 -4.77
CA GLY A 177 16.35 -23.00 -4.50
C GLY A 177 16.32 -23.93 -3.28
N GLU A 178 17.42 -23.95 -2.54
CA GLU A 178 17.60 -24.85 -1.38
C GLU A 178 16.72 -24.48 -0.18
N SER A 179 16.17 -23.27 -0.15
CA SER A 179 15.26 -22.82 0.89
C SER A 179 14.13 -21.96 0.32
N LYS A 180 13.08 -21.77 1.11
CA LYS A 180 11.95 -20.88 0.76
C LYS A 180 12.34 -19.40 0.58
N PHE A 181 13.57 -19.01 0.95
CA PHE A 181 14.11 -17.66 0.84
C PHE A 181 15.21 -17.54 -0.22
N VAL A 182 15.43 -18.58 -1.02
CA VAL A 182 16.46 -18.61 -2.06
C VAL A 182 15.78 -18.91 -3.39
N ARG A 183 16.07 -18.10 -4.42
CA ARG A 183 15.64 -18.34 -5.80
C ARG A 183 16.84 -18.65 -6.68
N ARG A 184 16.71 -19.65 -7.53
CA ARG A 184 17.62 -19.87 -8.66
C ARG A 184 17.02 -19.18 -9.87
N CYS A 185 17.74 -18.22 -10.42
CA CYS A 185 17.35 -17.44 -11.58
C CYS A 185 18.17 -17.94 -12.79
N LYS A 186 17.51 -18.24 -13.90
CA LYS A 186 18.14 -18.53 -15.20
C LYS A 186 17.60 -17.55 -16.23
N CYS A 187 18.48 -16.96 -17.03
CA CYS A 187 18.14 -16.02 -18.08
C CYS A 187 18.65 -16.55 -19.41
N CYS A 188 17.84 -16.43 -20.46
CA CYS A 188 18.26 -16.56 -21.85
C CYS A 188 18.36 -15.16 -22.44
N CYS A 189 19.58 -14.71 -22.75
CA CYS A 189 19.85 -13.45 -23.40
C CYS A 189 20.05 -13.67 -24.91
N ARG A 190 19.31 -12.95 -25.74
CA ARG A 190 19.55 -12.94 -27.19
C ARG A 190 20.21 -11.64 -27.55
N ALA A 191 21.36 -11.73 -28.21
CA ALA A 191 21.99 -10.57 -28.82
C ALA A 191 20.93 -9.84 -29.64
N SER A 192 20.61 -8.61 -29.26
CA SER A 192 19.73 -7.80 -30.09
C SER A 192 20.43 -7.72 -31.43
N SER A 193 19.80 -8.23 -32.49
CA SER A 193 20.32 -8.09 -33.84
C SER A 193 20.43 -6.59 -34.07
N CYS A 194 21.62 -6.05 -33.83
CA CYS A 194 21.89 -4.65 -34.04
C CYS A 194 21.45 -4.39 -35.48
N PRO A 195 20.51 -3.48 -35.76
CA PRO A 195 20.11 -3.21 -37.12
C PRO A 195 21.39 -2.86 -37.87
N THR A 196 21.81 -3.75 -38.76
CA THR A 196 22.98 -3.60 -39.62
C THR A 196 22.67 -2.49 -40.63
N ILE A 197 22.59 -1.25 -40.14
CA ILE A 197 22.54 -0.03 -40.94
C ILE A 197 23.76 0.78 -40.51
N GLY A 198 24.91 0.36 -41.01
CA GLY A 198 26.07 1.22 -41.24
C GLY A 198 26.74 1.83 -40.00
N CYS A 199 27.23 1.03 -39.06
CA CYS A 199 28.30 1.48 -38.17
C CYS A 199 29.65 1.20 -38.85
N PRO A 200 30.36 2.20 -39.42
CA PRO A 200 31.74 2.03 -39.85
C PRO A 200 32.61 1.68 -38.64
N ALA A 201 33.58 0.80 -38.85
CA ALA A 201 34.32 0.09 -37.80
C ALA A 201 35.22 0.96 -36.88
N ASP A 202 35.27 2.29 -37.03
CA ASP A 202 36.28 3.12 -36.35
C ASP A 202 35.75 4.49 -35.89
N VAL A 203 34.62 4.55 -35.20
CA VAL A 203 34.23 5.80 -34.51
C VAL A 203 33.81 5.52 -33.08
N THR A 204 34.70 5.87 -32.14
CA THR A 204 34.40 5.98 -30.72
C THR A 204 33.42 7.13 -30.50
N TRP A 205 32.13 6.85 -30.51
CA TRP A 205 31.10 7.83 -30.11
C TRP A 205 31.01 7.88 -28.59
N THR A 206 31.70 8.83 -27.95
CA THR A 206 31.40 9.23 -26.58
C THR A 206 30.18 10.14 -26.58
N ILE A 207 29.00 9.58 -26.32
CA ILE A 207 27.80 10.38 -25.99
C ILE A 207 27.84 10.66 -24.48
N PRO A 208 27.85 11.93 -24.04
CA PRO A 208 27.78 12.26 -22.62
C PRO A 208 26.47 11.73 -22.02
N GLY A 209 26.57 10.84 -21.03
CA GLY A 209 25.41 10.33 -20.27
C GLY A 209 24.96 8.90 -20.60
N VAL A 210 25.68 8.17 -21.46
CA VAL A 210 25.40 6.76 -21.76
C VAL A 210 26.60 5.90 -21.39
N SER A 211 26.36 4.76 -20.72
CA SER A 211 27.41 3.81 -20.34
C SER A 211 28.11 3.24 -21.59
N PRO A 212 29.46 3.19 -21.63
CA PRO A 212 30.19 2.74 -22.81
C PRO A 212 29.96 1.25 -23.05
N CYS A 213 29.40 0.90 -24.21
CA CYS A 213 29.34 -0.49 -24.66
C CYS A 213 30.75 -0.97 -25.02
N LYS A 214 31.25 -2.00 -24.31
CA LYS A 214 32.50 -2.69 -24.67
C LYS A 214 32.23 -3.62 -25.85
N TYR A 215 32.66 -3.23 -27.05
CA TYR A 215 32.76 -4.16 -28.16
C TYR A 215 34.12 -4.86 -28.13
N LYS A 216 34.11 -6.18 -28.25
CA LYS A 216 35.32 -7.00 -28.44
C LYS A 216 35.42 -7.33 -29.92
N LEU A 217 36.31 -6.63 -30.63
CA LEU A 217 36.61 -6.95 -32.03
C LEU A 217 37.25 -8.36 -32.09
N LEU A 218 36.51 -9.32 -32.64
CA LEU A 218 37.09 -10.58 -33.11
C LEU A 218 37.74 -10.30 -34.46
N SER A 219 39.04 -10.00 -34.46
CA SER A 219 39.84 -9.85 -35.68
C SER A 219 39.99 -11.19 -36.38
N SER A 220 39.02 -11.55 -37.23
CA SER A 220 39.16 -12.63 -38.20
C SER A 220 39.80 -12.09 -39.48
N LEU A 221 41.10 -11.83 -39.43
CA LEU A 221 41.95 -11.63 -40.61
C LEU A 221 43.15 -12.57 -40.48
N SER A 222 42.98 -13.79 -41.00
CA SER A 222 44.10 -14.68 -41.29
C SER A 222 43.72 -15.56 -42.47
N SER A 223 44.66 -15.66 -43.41
CA SER A 223 44.70 -16.45 -44.65
C SER A 223 43.86 -15.97 -45.85
N LEU A 224 44.39 -14.97 -46.58
CA LEU A 224 44.37 -15.04 -48.04
C LEU A 224 45.40 -16.09 -48.50
N PRO A 225 45.07 -17.02 -49.41
CA PRO A 225 46.06 -17.86 -50.07
C PRO A 225 46.78 -17.04 -51.16
N SER A 226 48.10 -16.94 -51.04
CA SER A 226 48.99 -16.46 -52.09
C SER A 226 49.08 -17.52 -53.18
N SER A 227 48.43 -17.27 -54.33
CA SER A 227 48.67 -18.09 -55.52
C SER A 227 49.92 -17.59 -56.24
N GLU A 228 50.98 -18.41 -56.18
CA GLU A 228 52.13 -18.37 -57.08
C GLU A 228 51.66 -18.47 -58.55
N VAL A 229 52.03 -17.47 -59.35
CA VAL A 229 52.10 -17.60 -60.81
C VAL A 229 53.54 -17.92 -61.14
N SER A 230 53.78 -19.14 -61.62
CA SER A 230 55.07 -19.58 -62.12
C SER A 230 54.89 -20.15 -63.54
N MET A 231 55.70 -19.59 -64.45
CA MET A 231 55.93 -19.92 -65.88
C MET A 231 54.85 -19.53 -66.89
#